data_AF-A0A8H3AZ34-F1
#
_entry.id   AF-A0A8H3AZ34-F1
#
_cell.length_a   1.000
_cell.length_b   1.000
_cell.length_c   1.000
_cell.angle_alpha   90.00
_cell.angle_beta   90.00
_cell.angle_gamma   90.00
#
_symmetry.space_group_name_H-M   'P 1'
#
loop_
_entity.id
_entity.type
_entity.pdbx_description
1 polymer ?
#
loop_
_entity_poly.entity_id
_entity_poly.type
_entity_poly.pdbx_seq_one_letter_code
_entity_poly.pdbx_strand_id
1 'polypeptide(L)'
;MAQASLRRPIPSGLLPPPKLNYEGLIHTDQASNANNRNVNLSERTFVALQRDLDARKTTTRGADELCARQLHVGEAARLASTPEDKENAARKSRTLRDSVQARERELSQLEKSLLAHGPRIPNTSHPDVPLGPESNARIVSSHGPAPLPTDPQRDHNELNDLPRMRFVENGVRFKEGGDLECLVLPSALRRHWVGGNRFGKVEIQWE
;
A
#
# COMPACT_ATOMS: atom_id res chain seq x y z
N MET A 1 -26.30 16.35 6.38
CA MET A 1 -26.64 15.87 5.03
C MET A 1 -25.38 15.25 4.44
N ALA A 2 -25.35 13.92 4.30
CA ALA A 2 -24.20 13.19 3.80
C ALA A 2 -24.16 13.28 2.26
N GLN A 3 -23.13 13.93 1.70
CA GLN A 3 -22.90 13.92 0.27
C GLN A 3 -22.52 12.50 -0.17
N ALA A 4 -23.38 11.88 -0.96
CA ALA A 4 -23.09 10.63 -1.63
C ALA A 4 -22.02 10.89 -2.70
N SER A 5 -20.75 10.66 -2.35
CA SER A 5 -19.64 10.58 -3.30
C SER A 5 -19.99 9.53 -4.35
N LEU A 6 -20.22 9.96 -5.60
CA LEU A 6 -20.44 9.11 -6.77
C LEU A 6 -19.18 8.26 -6.99
N ARG A 7 -19.10 7.12 -6.31
CA ARG A 7 -18.04 6.14 -6.52
C ARG A 7 -18.25 5.55 -7.92
N ARG A 8 -17.29 5.79 -8.83
CA ARG A 8 -17.22 5.04 -10.09
C ARG A 8 -17.19 3.54 -9.77
N PRO A 9 -17.98 2.71 -10.47
CA PRO A 9 -17.95 1.26 -10.28
C PRO A 9 -16.55 0.75 -10.63
N ILE A 10 -15.91 0.10 -9.67
CA ILE A 10 -14.59 -0.51 -9.84
C ILE A 10 -14.82 -1.85 -10.53
N PRO A 11 -14.09 -2.19 -11.61
CA PRO A 11 -14.18 -3.50 -12.24
C PRO A 11 -13.93 -4.59 -11.21
N SER A 12 -14.76 -5.63 -11.21
CA SER A 12 -14.61 -6.80 -10.35
C SER A 12 -13.21 -7.41 -10.51
N GLY A 13 -12.43 -7.42 -9.43
CA GLY A 13 -11.08 -8.01 -9.39
C GLY A 13 -9.92 -7.02 -9.20
N LEU A 14 -10.17 -5.71 -9.29
CA LEU A 14 -9.15 -4.69 -9.01
C LEU A 14 -9.39 -4.05 -7.64
N LEU A 15 -8.39 -4.11 -6.77
CA LEU A 15 -8.43 -3.38 -5.50
C LEU A 15 -8.40 -1.86 -5.77
N PRO A 16 -9.18 -1.05 -5.04
CA PRO A 16 -9.08 0.40 -5.13
C PRO A 16 -7.67 0.87 -4.74
N PRO A 17 -7.24 2.06 -5.21
CA PRO A 17 -6.02 2.66 -4.74
C PRO A 17 -6.04 2.84 -3.21
N PRO A 18 -4.88 2.75 -2.54
CA PRO A 18 -4.81 2.87 -1.10
C PRO A 18 -5.30 4.26 -0.65
N LYS A 19 -6.04 4.28 0.44
CA LYS A 19 -6.47 5.53 1.08
C LYS A 19 -5.43 5.92 2.12
N LEU A 20 -4.65 6.94 1.81
CA LEU A 20 -3.61 7.46 2.70
C LEU A 20 -4.10 8.73 3.40
N ASN A 21 -3.76 8.85 4.69
CA ASN A 21 -3.92 10.12 5.41
C ASN A 21 -2.73 11.03 5.08
N TYR A 22 -2.81 11.73 3.96
CA TYR A 22 -1.72 12.59 3.50
C TYR A 22 -1.39 13.72 4.47
N GLU A 23 -2.36 14.23 5.25
CA GLU A 23 -2.09 15.26 6.26
C GLU A 23 -1.17 14.71 7.36
N GLY A 24 -1.39 13.45 7.76
CA GLY A 24 -0.51 12.75 8.69
C GLY A 24 0.88 12.43 8.12
N LEU A 25 1.10 12.52 6.81
CA LEU A 25 2.40 12.30 6.18
C LEU A 25 3.27 13.56 6.16
N ILE A 26 2.72 14.73 6.51
CA ILE A 26 3.44 16.02 6.46
C ILE A 26 3.54 16.60 7.87
N HIS A 27 4.52 16.09 8.61
CA HIS A 27 4.91 16.57 9.93
C HIS A 27 6.42 16.79 9.93
N THR A 28 6.90 17.67 10.81
CA THR A 28 8.26 18.23 10.79
C THR A 28 9.36 17.19 10.95
N ASP A 29 9.09 16.12 11.68
CA ASP A 29 9.99 15.00 11.96
C ASP A 29 9.95 13.89 10.90
N GLN A 30 9.03 13.92 9.93
CA GLN A 30 8.88 12.82 8.99
C GLN A 30 10.08 12.66 8.04
N ALA A 31 10.73 13.76 7.67
CA ALA A 31 11.98 13.71 6.90
C ALA A 31 13.10 13.05 7.72
N SER A 32 13.22 13.41 9.00
CA SER A 32 14.16 12.78 9.94
C SER A 32 13.84 11.30 10.16
N ASN A 33 12.56 10.93 10.28
CA ASN A 33 12.12 9.54 10.39
C ASN A 33 12.49 8.73 9.13
N ALA A 34 12.29 9.30 7.92
CA ALA A 34 12.72 8.65 6.69
C ALA A 34 14.24 8.41 6.66
N ASN A 35 15.03 9.40 7.08
CA ASN A 35 16.49 9.28 7.19
C ASN A 35 16.90 8.20 8.21
N ASN A 36 16.28 8.19 9.39
CA ASN A 36 16.53 7.19 10.44
C ASN A 36 16.19 5.76 9.99
N ARG A 37 15.25 5.61 9.04
CA ARG A 37 14.87 4.34 8.42
C ARG A 37 15.69 4.01 7.16
N ASN A 38 16.74 4.78 6.87
CA ASN A 38 17.58 4.64 5.69
C ASN A 38 16.79 4.68 4.37
N VAL A 39 15.71 5.47 4.32
CA VAL A 39 14.90 5.66 3.11
C VAL A 39 15.36 6.93 2.42
N ASN A 40 15.80 6.81 1.16
CA ASN A 40 16.22 7.94 0.35
C ASN A 40 15.01 8.75 -0.16
N LEU A 41 14.54 9.69 0.65
CA LEU A 41 13.50 10.66 0.31
C LEU A 41 14.03 12.07 0.47
N SER A 42 13.97 12.85 -0.61
CA SER A 42 14.37 14.26 -0.57
C SER A 42 13.34 15.10 0.20
N GLU A 43 13.80 16.15 0.89
CA GLU A 43 12.92 17.14 1.52
C GLU A 43 11.94 17.78 0.53
N ARG A 44 12.36 17.94 -0.73
CA ARG A 44 11.51 18.43 -1.84
C ARG A 44 10.27 17.58 -2.06
N THR A 45 10.30 16.29 -1.72
CA THR A 45 9.14 15.39 -1.82
C THR A 45 8.04 15.81 -0.84
N PHE A 46 8.40 16.20 0.38
CA PHE A 46 7.45 16.66 1.39
C PHE A 46 6.88 18.04 1.03
N VAL A 47 7.72 18.94 0.50
CA VAL A 47 7.28 20.25 -0.01
C VAL A 47 6.28 20.09 -1.18
N ALA A 48 6.57 19.19 -2.13
CA ALA A 48 5.67 18.90 -3.24
C ALA A 48 4.34 18.31 -2.75
N LEU A 49 4.39 17.38 -1.78
CA LEU A 49 3.19 16.79 -1.18
C LEU A 49 2.33 17.84 -0.49
N GLN A 50 2.94 18.77 0.26
CA GLN A 50 2.23 19.87 0.94
C GLN A 50 1.53 20.78 -0.07
N ARG A 51 2.27 21.21 -1.11
CA ARG A 51 1.72 22.03 -2.20
C ARG A 51 0.51 21.37 -2.85
N ASP A 52 0.62 20.08 -3.17
CA ASP A 52 -0.44 19.35 -3.87
C ASP A 52 -1.65 19.11 -2.94
N LEU A 53 -1.46 18.97 -1.64
CA LEU A 53 -2.56 18.92 -0.66
C LEU A 53 -3.30 20.25 -0.55
N ASP A 54 -2.58 21.36 -0.48
CA ASP A 54 -3.18 22.69 -0.40
C ASP A 54 -3.94 23.04 -1.69
N ALA A 55 -3.37 22.67 -2.84
CA ALA A 55 -4.03 22.73 -4.13
C ALA A 55 -5.31 21.88 -4.13
N ARG A 56 -5.25 20.63 -3.67
CA ARG A 56 -6.42 19.75 -3.59
C ARG A 56 -7.53 20.35 -2.73
N LYS A 57 -7.20 20.86 -1.54
CA LYS A 57 -8.18 21.53 -0.65
C LYS A 57 -8.86 22.71 -1.35
N THR A 58 -8.07 23.55 -2.01
CA THR A 58 -8.56 24.74 -2.72
C THR A 58 -9.44 24.37 -3.91
N THR A 59 -9.00 23.40 -4.71
CA THR A 59 -9.72 22.92 -5.90
C THR A 59 -11.00 22.18 -5.52
N THR A 60 -11.02 21.41 -4.42
CA THR A 60 -12.24 20.78 -3.90
C THR A 60 -13.27 21.83 -3.50
N ARG A 61 -12.88 22.85 -2.72
CA ARG A 61 -13.79 23.94 -2.36
C ARG A 61 -14.36 24.65 -3.59
N GLY A 62 -13.51 24.95 -4.57
CA GLY A 62 -13.95 25.56 -5.83
C GLY A 62 -14.90 24.67 -6.65
N ALA A 63 -14.71 23.36 -6.63
CA ALA A 63 -15.61 22.41 -7.28
C ALA A 63 -16.99 22.39 -6.57
N ASP A 64 -17.00 22.36 -5.24
CA ASP A 64 -18.23 22.38 -4.44
C ASP A 64 -19.06 23.66 -4.69
N GLU A 65 -18.39 24.82 -4.77
CA GLU A 65 -19.02 26.09 -5.11
C GLU A 65 -19.65 26.08 -6.51
N LEU A 66 -18.96 25.50 -7.51
CA LEU A 66 -19.49 25.38 -8.87
C LEU A 66 -20.66 24.41 -8.93
N CYS A 67 -20.61 23.29 -8.21
CA CYS A 67 -21.70 22.34 -8.09
C CYS A 67 -22.94 22.99 -7.44
N ALA A 68 -22.75 23.77 -6.36
CA ALA A 68 -23.84 24.52 -5.73
C ALA A 68 -24.48 25.53 -6.71
N ARG A 69 -23.66 26.25 -7.49
CA ARG A 69 -24.15 27.16 -8.54
C ARG A 69 -24.90 26.41 -9.64
N GLN A 70 -24.43 25.23 -10.03
CA GLN A 70 -25.08 24.41 -11.05
C GLN A 70 -26.46 23.95 -10.60
N LEU A 71 -26.61 23.53 -9.33
CA LEU A 71 -27.91 23.19 -8.74
C LEU A 71 -28.86 24.39 -8.75
N HIS A 72 -28.38 25.58 -8.37
CA HIS A 72 -29.19 26.80 -8.37
C HIS A 72 -29.67 27.19 -9.78
N VAL A 73 -28.78 27.12 -10.79
CA VAL A 73 -29.16 27.38 -12.19
C VAL A 73 -30.14 26.32 -12.71
N GLY A 74 -29.99 25.05 -12.31
CA GLY A 74 -30.92 23.99 -12.67
C GLY A 74 -32.33 24.22 -12.11
N GLU A 75 -32.43 24.65 -10.86
CA GLU A 75 -33.71 25.02 -10.24
C GLU A 75 -34.34 26.24 -10.92
N ALA A 76 -33.55 27.28 -11.20
CA ALA A 76 -34.02 28.46 -11.93
C ALA A 76 -34.50 28.11 -13.35
N ALA A 77 -33.82 27.18 -14.05
CA ALA A 77 -34.24 26.69 -15.35
C ALA A 77 -35.59 25.95 -15.31
N ARG A 78 -35.85 25.20 -14.22
CA ARG A 78 -37.12 24.48 -14.02
C ARG A 78 -38.30 25.44 -13.79
N LEU A 79 -38.05 26.57 -13.13
CA LEU A 79 -39.05 27.60 -12.82
C LEU A 79 -39.23 28.64 -13.94
N ALA A 80 -38.33 28.68 -14.92
CA ALA A 80 -38.36 29.64 -16.02
C ALA A 80 -39.62 29.48 -16.89
N SER A 81 -40.33 30.59 -17.07
CA SER A 81 -41.60 30.61 -17.83
C SER A 81 -41.42 31.07 -19.28
N THR A 82 -40.41 31.90 -19.57
CA THR A 82 -40.15 32.40 -20.93
C THR A 82 -39.16 31.53 -21.70
N PRO A 83 -39.25 31.45 -23.04
CA PRO A 83 -38.28 30.73 -23.86
C PRO A 83 -36.87 31.34 -23.79
N GLU A 84 -36.76 32.67 -23.64
CA GLU A 84 -35.46 33.36 -23.51
C GLU A 84 -34.76 33.03 -22.18
N ASP A 85 -35.51 32.96 -21.08
CA ASP A 85 -34.96 32.55 -19.77
C ASP A 85 -34.47 31.10 -19.79
N LYS A 86 -35.19 30.21 -20.48
CA LYS A 86 -34.79 28.82 -20.67
C LYS A 86 -33.49 28.71 -21.47
N GLU A 87 -33.35 29.48 -22.54
CA GLU A 87 -32.13 29.49 -23.35
C GLU A 87 -30.92 30.06 -22.58
N ASN A 88 -31.12 31.16 -21.85
CA ASN A 88 -30.09 31.74 -20.98
C ASN A 88 -29.65 30.76 -19.87
N ALA A 89 -30.59 30.06 -19.24
CA ALA A 89 -30.29 29.04 -18.24
C ALA A 89 -29.55 27.84 -18.84
N ALA A 90 -29.92 27.42 -20.07
CA ALA A 90 -29.22 26.36 -20.78
C ALA A 90 -27.76 26.75 -21.11
N ARG A 91 -27.51 27.99 -21.56
CA ARG A 91 -26.14 28.49 -21.79
C ARG A 91 -25.31 28.51 -20.50
N LYS A 92 -25.83 29.08 -19.42
CA LYS A 92 -25.16 29.09 -18.09
C LYS A 92 -24.86 27.69 -17.58
N SER A 93 -25.80 26.75 -17.77
CA SER A 93 -25.63 25.35 -17.36
C SER A 93 -24.49 24.65 -18.09
N ARG A 94 -24.34 24.90 -19.41
CA ARG A 94 -23.22 24.36 -20.20
C ARG A 94 -21.88 24.88 -19.70
N THR A 95 -21.74 26.19 -19.51
CA THR A 95 -20.51 26.81 -19.00
C THR A 95 -20.14 26.30 -17.60
N LEU A 96 -21.11 26.15 -16.70
CA LEU A 96 -20.87 25.59 -15.37
C LEU A 96 -20.44 24.13 -15.44
N ARG A 97 -21.09 23.30 -16.27
CA ARG A 97 -20.71 21.90 -16.46
C ARG A 97 -19.27 21.77 -16.95
N ASP A 98 -18.87 22.58 -17.93
CA ASP A 98 -17.51 22.54 -18.47
C ASP A 98 -16.49 22.96 -17.39
N SER A 99 -16.85 23.93 -16.54
CA SER A 99 -16.02 24.37 -15.41
C SER A 99 -15.89 23.30 -14.31
N VAL A 100 -16.98 22.62 -13.96
CA VAL A 100 -16.97 21.49 -13.01
C VAL A 100 -16.08 20.38 -13.56
N GLN A 101 -16.27 20.01 -14.83
CA GLN A 101 -15.46 18.95 -15.46
C GLN A 101 -13.96 19.30 -15.47
N ALA A 102 -13.60 20.57 -15.68
CA ALA A 102 -12.21 21.01 -15.61
C ALA A 102 -11.63 20.83 -14.20
N ARG A 103 -12.38 21.19 -13.15
CA ARG A 103 -11.96 21.01 -11.74
C ARG A 103 -11.87 19.54 -11.35
N GLU A 104 -12.78 18.69 -11.81
CA GLU A 104 -12.71 17.24 -11.58
C GLU A 104 -11.46 16.62 -12.22
N ARG A 105 -11.07 17.07 -13.42
CA ARG A 105 -9.84 16.62 -14.08
C ARG A 105 -8.60 17.05 -13.27
N GLU A 106 -8.58 18.28 -12.78
CA GLU A 106 -7.51 18.79 -11.92
C GLU A 106 -7.41 18.00 -10.61
N LEU A 107 -8.53 17.74 -9.94
CA LEU A 107 -8.57 16.90 -8.74
C LEU A 107 -8.03 15.49 -9.01
N SER A 108 -8.39 14.88 -10.14
CA SER A 108 -7.88 13.56 -10.51
C SER A 108 -6.36 13.58 -10.77
N GLN A 109 -5.81 14.66 -11.32
CA GLN A 109 -4.37 14.82 -11.49
C GLN A 109 -3.65 14.99 -10.15
N LEU A 110 -4.20 15.83 -9.26
CA LEU A 110 -3.67 16.01 -7.91
C LEU A 110 -3.68 14.71 -7.12
N GLU A 111 -4.76 13.93 -7.18
CA GLU A 111 -4.83 12.61 -6.53
C GLU A 111 -3.78 11.63 -7.06
N LYS A 112 -3.51 11.62 -8.37
CA LYS A 112 -2.43 10.82 -8.95
C LYS A 112 -1.05 11.26 -8.46
N SER A 113 -0.83 12.58 -8.35
CA SER A 113 0.44 13.14 -7.84
C SER A 113 0.66 12.75 -6.37
N LEU A 114 -0.35 12.94 -5.52
CA LEU A 114 -0.32 12.55 -4.12
C LEU A 114 -0.06 11.03 -3.96
N LEU A 115 -0.73 10.20 -4.77
CA LEU A 115 -0.56 8.75 -4.74
C LEU A 115 0.81 8.29 -5.25
N ALA A 116 1.48 9.05 -6.13
CA ALA A 116 2.83 8.73 -6.57
C ALA A 116 3.88 8.91 -5.45
N HIS A 117 3.61 9.82 -4.51
CA HIS A 117 4.51 10.13 -3.40
C HIS A 117 4.16 9.37 -2.11
N GLY A 118 2.87 9.29 -1.76
CA GLY A 118 2.40 8.76 -0.47
C GLY A 118 2.93 7.38 -0.10
N PRO A 119 2.82 6.34 -0.95
CA PRO A 119 3.26 4.97 -0.63
C PRO A 119 4.77 4.82 -0.42
N ARG A 120 5.58 5.79 -0.86
CA ARG A 120 7.04 5.77 -0.70
C ARG A 120 7.46 6.26 0.69
N ILE A 121 6.59 7.03 1.35
CA ILE A 121 6.86 7.59 2.66
C ILE A 121 6.67 6.48 3.70
N PRO A 122 7.69 6.17 4.52
CA PRO A 122 7.58 5.12 5.52
C PRO A 122 6.61 5.53 6.65
N ASN A 123 6.12 4.54 7.38
CA ASN A 123 5.39 4.79 8.62
C ASN A 123 6.28 5.52 9.65
N THR A 124 5.64 6.24 10.56
CA THR A 124 6.31 6.85 11.72
C THR A 124 6.89 5.78 12.63
N SER A 125 8.12 5.99 13.09
CA SER A 125 8.75 5.11 14.08
C SER A 125 8.27 5.49 15.49
N HIS A 126 8.02 4.50 16.34
CA HIS A 126 7.72 4.75 17.76
C HIS A 126 8.95 5.35 18.45
N PRO A 127 8.79 6.25 19.45
CA PRO A 127 9.92 6.89 20.13
C PRO A 127 10.96 5.91 20.71
N ASP A 128 10.51 4.74 21.17
CA ASP A 128 11.36 3.71 21.76
C ASP A 128 12.06 2.79 20.75
N VAL A 129 11.88 3.02 19.43
CA VAL A 129 12.55 2.20 18.41
C VAL A 129 14.05 2.50 18.43
N PRO A 130 14.92 1.49 18.57
CA PRO A 130 16.36 1.71 18.49
C PRO A 130 16.72 2.26 17.10
N LEU A 131 17.48 3.35 17.08
CA LEU A 131 17.92 4.00 15.85
C LEU A 131 19.16 3.31 15.29
N GLY A 132 19.22 3.17 13.97
CA GLY A 132 20.40 2.67 13.26
C GLY A 132 20.24 1.26 12.68
N PRO A 133 21.36 0.63 12.28
CA PRO A 133 21.35 -0.69 11.62
C PRO A 133 21.01 -1.82 12.60
N GLU A 134 20.91 -3.04 12.08
CA GLU A 134 20.56 -4.25 12.84
C GLU A 134 21.44 -4.49 14.07
N SER A 135 22.71 -4.05 14.06
CA SER A 135 23.59 -4.13 15.24
C SER A 135 23.06 -3.40 16.47
N ASN A 136 22.15 -2.44 16.28
CA ASN A 136 21.53 -1.66 17.36
C ASN A 136 20.23 -2.31 17.86
N ALA A 137 19.86 -3.49 17.34
CA ALA A 137 18.68 -4.21 17.77
C ALA A 137 18.78 -4.55 19.27
N ARG A 138 17.66 -4.34 19.98
CA ARG A 138 17.55 -4.63 21.40
C ARG A 138 16.88 -5.98 21.60
N ILE A 139 17.53 -6.88 22.35
CA ILE A 139 16.92 -8.12 22.81
C ILE A 139 15.84 -7.76 23.84
N VAL A 140 14.58 -8.06 23.53
CA VAL A 140 13.44 -7.82 24.43
C VAL A 140 13.29 -8.97 25.43
N SER A 141 13.42 -10.20 24.93
CA SER A 141 13.41 -11.41 25.74
C SER A 141 14.22 -12.51 25.05
N SER A 142 14.75 -13.43 25.86
CA SER A 142 15.38 -14.67 25.39
C SER A 142 14.66 -15.84 26.05
N HIS A 143 14.38 -16.87 25.28
CA HIS A 143 13.64 -18.04 25.72
C HIS A 143 14.43 -19.31 25.43
N GLY A 144 14.32 -20.29 26.34
CA GLY A 144 15.07 -21.53 26.27
C GLY A 144 16.37 -21.52 27.08
N PRO A 145 17.08 -22.65 27.13
CA PRO A 145 18.38 -22.74 27.78
C PRO A 145 19.43 -21.90 27.05
N ALA A 146 20.53 -21.57 27.73
CA ALA A 146 21.64 -20.85 27.10
C ALA A 146 22.13 -21.62 25.85
N PRO A 147 22.39 -20.93 24.73
CA PRO A 147 22.95 -21.56 23.54
C PRO A 147 24.23 -22.31 23.90
N LEU A 148 24.39 -23.53 23.38
CA LEU A 148 25.64 -24.27 23.51
C LEU A 148 26.76 -23.51 22.78
N PRO A 149 28.02 -23.61 23.25
CA PRO A 149 29.15 -22.99 22.57
C PRO A 149 29.21 -23.42 21.09
N THR A 150 29.59 -22.48 20.20
CA THR A 150 29.78 -22.76 18.78
C THR A 150 30.85 -23.83 18.60
N ASP A 151 30.54 -24.83 17.77
CA ASP A 151 31.40 -25.97 17.51
C ASP A 151 31.31 -26.30 16.02
N PRO A 152 32.42 -26.22 15.27
CA PRO A 152 32.42 -26.51 13.83
C PRO A 152 31.87 -27.89 13.48
N GLN A 153 31.98 -28.90 14.37
CA GLN A 153 31.42 -30.23 14.12
C GLN A 153 29.89 -30.27 14.16
N ARG A 154 29.26 -29.21 14.70
CA ARG A 154 27.82 -29.02 14.75
C ARG A 154 27.34 -27.95 13.77
N ASP A 155 28.22 -27.48 12.87
CA ASP A 155 27.81 -26.58 11.80
C ASP A 155 26.87 -27.30 10.83
N HIS A 156 25.75 -26.66 10.52
CA HIS A 156 24.71 -27.25 9.68
C HIS A 156 25.19 -27.57 8.25
N ASN A 157 26.21 -26.88 7.74
CA ASN A 157 26.78 -27.20 6.43
C ASN A 157 27.68 -28.44 6.51
N GLU A 158 28.58 -28.49 7.50
CA GLU A 158 29.47 -29.64 7.72
C GLU A 158 28.71 -30.92 8.07
N LEU A 159 27.62 -30.81 8.85
CA LEU A 159 26.74 -31.93 9.16
C LEU A 159 26.05 -32.49 7.92
N ASN A 160 25.74 -31.66 6.93
CA ASN A 160 25.14 -32.10 5.68
C ASN A 160 26.09 -32.99 4.86
N ASP A 161 27.40 -32.88 5.02
CA ASP A 161 28.34 -33.71 4.26
C ASP A 161 28.50 -35.11 4.85
N LEU A 162 28.02 -35.34 6.08
CA LEU A 162 28.09 -36.64 6.74
C LEU A 162 27.09 -37.65 6.13
N PRO A 163 27.49 -38.92 5.89
CA PRO A 163 26.67 -39.93 5.21
C PRO A 163 25.30 -40.25 5.83
N ARG A 164 25.08 -39.85 7.10
CA ARG A 164 23.83 -40.09 7.85
C ARG A 164 23.12 -38.80 8.31
N MET A 165 23.67 -37.64 7.98
CA MET A 165 23.14 -36.32 8.37
C MET A 165 23.01 -35.37 7.17
N ARG A 166 23.07 -35.89 5.93
CA ARG A 166 22.60 -35.20 4.73
C ARG A 166 21.15 -34.78 4.90
N PHE A 167 20.91 -33.55 5.33
CA PHE A 167 19.59 -32.92 5.32
C PHE A 167 19.33 -32.16 4.01
N VAL A 168 20.22 -32.26 3.02
CA VAL A 168 20.12 -31.59 1.72
C VAL A 168 20.62 -32.62 0.69
N GLU A 169 19.79 -33.05 -0.27
CA GLU A 169 19.25 -32.16 -1.29
C GLU A 169 17.72 -31.98 -1.20
N ASN A 170 17.39 -30.85 -0.57
CA ASN A 170 16.19 -30.05 -0.73
C ASN A 170 14.88 -30.53 -0.13
N GLY A 171 14.79 -31.74 0.44
CA GLY A 171 13.47 -32.30 0.78
C GLY A 171 12.51 -32.15 -0.40
N VAL A 172 13.03 -32.11 -1.63
CA VAL A 172 12.37 -31.76 -2.88
C VAL A 172 12.89 -32.78 -3.86
N ARG A 173 11.99 -33.58 -4.41
CA ARG A 173 12.27 -34.49 -5.50
C ARG A 173 11.97 -33.79 -6.82
N PHE A 174 12.88 -33.90 -7.78
CA PHE A 174 12.70 -33.41 -9.14
C PHE A 174 12.46 -34.59 -10.09
N LYS A 175 11.66 -34.36 -11.12
CA LYS A 175 11.52 -35.27 -12.26
C LYS A 175 12.77 -35.22 -13.15
N GLU A 176 12.92 -36.19 -14.05
CA GLU A 176 14.04 -36.33 -14.99
C GLU A 176 14.20 -35.17 -16.00
N GLY A 177 13.38 -34.11 -15.92
CA GLY A 177 13.49 -32.87 -16.69
C GLY A 177 13.75 -31.61 -15.85
N GLY A 178 14.02 -31.76 -14.55
CA GLY A 178 14.25 -30.63 -13.62
C GLY A 178 12.98 -30.00 -13.05
N ASP A 179 11.80 -30.48 -13.44
CA ASP A 179 10.52 -30.04 -12.86
C ASP A 179 10.31 -30.61 -11.45
N LEU A 180 9.70 -29.79 -10.59
CA LEU A 180 9.40 -30.14 -9.20
C LEU A 180 8.35 -31.27 -9.11
N GLU A 181 8.68 -32.38 -8.44
CA GLU A 181 7.79 -33.54 -8.26
C GLU A 181 7.06 -33.50 -6.92
N CYS A 182 7.78 -33.57 -5.81
CA CYS A 182 7.21 -33.59 -4.47
C CYS A 182 8.21 -33.03 -3.44
N LEU A 183 7.70 -32.68 -2.26
CA LEU A 183 8.49 -32.31 -1.10
C LEU A 183 8.57 -33.50 -0.13
N VAL A 184 9.74 -34.04 0.17
CA VAL A 184 9.98 -35.09 1.16
C VAL A 184 10.47 -34.45 2.47
N LEU A 185 9.67 -34.57 3.54
CA LEU A 185 9.99 -34.01 4.86
C LEU A 185 10.09 -35.11 5.93
N PRO A 186 10.90 -34.93 6.98
CA PRO A 186 10.95 -35.86 8.10
C PRO A 186 9.59 -36.06 8.77
N SER A 187 9.18 -37.32 8.99
CA SER A 187 7.92 -37.70 9.61
C SER A 187 7.72 -37.09 11.01
N ALA A 188 8.81 -36.81 11.73
CA ALA A 188 8.80 -36.12 13.01
C ALA A 188 8.24 -34.68 12.95
N LEU A 189 8.31 -34.01 11.79
CA LEU A 189 7.77 -32.66 11.58
C LEU A 189 6.27 -32.67 11.29
N ARG A 190 5.70 -33.81 10.88
CA ARG A 190 4.28 -33.93 10.47
C ARG A 190 3.31 -33.43 11.52
N ARG A 191 3.59 -33.71 12.81
CA ARG A 191 2.74 -33.27 13.94
C ARG A 191 2.69 -31.75 14.13
N HIS A 192 3.69 -31.03 13.62
CA HIS A 192 3.84 -29.58 13.72
C HIS A 192 3.46 -28.86 12.42
N TRP A 193 3.15 -29.60 11.36
CA TRP A 193 2.83 -29.07 10.06
C TRP A 193 1.33 -28.81 9.90
N VAL A 194 0.96 -27.55 9.64
CA VAL A 194 -0.45 -27.11 9.57
C VAL A 194 -1.02 -27.20 8.14
N GLY A 195 -0.16 -27.35 7.12
CA GLY A 195 -0.54 -27.32 5.70
C GLY A 195 -1.09 -28.63 5.11
N GLY A 196 -1.30 -29.68 5.92
CA GLY A 196 -1.67 -31.01 5.41
C GLY A 196 -0.58 -31.63 4.53
N ASN A 197 -0.94 -32.50 3.58
CA ASN A 197 0.04 -33.21 2.73
C ASN A 197 0.35 -32.47 1.41
N ARG A 198 0.13 -31.15 1.32
CA ARG A 198 0.37 -30.39 0.09
C ARG A 198 0.91 -28.99 0.39
N PHE A 199 1.80 -28.50 -0.46
CA PHE A 199 2.26 -27.12 -0.49
C PHE A 199 1.95 -26.52 -1.86
N GLY A 200 0.82 -25.81 -1.97
CA GLY A 200 0.30 -25.35 -3.26
C GLY A 200 -0.06 -26.53 -4.18
N LYS A 201 0.62 -26.64 -5.33
CA LYS A 201 0.44 -27.76 -6.27
C LYS A 201 1.32 -28.97 -5.96
N VAL A 202 2.30 -28.83 -5.07
CA VAL A 202 3.33 -29.82 -4.75
C VAL A 202 2.81 -30.74 -3.65
N GLU A 203 3.01 -32.05 -3.81
CA GLU A 203 2.66 -33.05 -2.80
C GLU A 203 3.77 -33.16 -1.75
N ILE A 204 3.41 -33.33 -0.48
CA ILE A 204 4.35 -33.55 0.63
C ILE A 204 4.33 -35.03 1.02
N GLN A 205 5.48 -35.68 0.94
CA GLN A 205 5.74 -37.02 1.43
C GLN A 205 6.48 -36.95 2.76
N TRP A 206 6.17 -37.88 3.66
CA TRP A 206 6.75 -37.94 5.00
C TRP A 206 7.64 -39.18 5.11
N GLU A 207 8.90 -38.99 5.48
CA GLU A 207 9.90 -40.06 5.63
C GLU A 207 10.44 -40.11 7.07
#